data_AF-A0A7Y5IH77-F1
#
_entry.id   AF-A0A7Y5IH77-F1
#
_cell.length_a   1.000
_cell.length_b   1.000
_cell.length_c   1.000
_cell.angle_alpha   90.00
_cell.angle_beta   90.00
_cell.angle_gamma   90.00
#
_symmetry.space_group_name_H-M   'P 1'
#
loop_
_entity.id
_entity.type
_entity.pdbx_description
1 polymer ?
#
loop_
_entity_poly.entity_id
_entity_poly.type
_entity_poly.pdbx_seq_one_letter_code
_entity_poly.pdbx_strand_id
1 'polypeptide(L)'
;DVIIVDTAHGHSQGVIDRVAWAKKTFPKLQVIGGNIVTGDAALALEQAGADAVKVGVGPGSICTTRIVAGVGVPQVTAVSMVAEALQDRIPLIADGGIRYSGDIGKAIVAGASTVMIGGLFAGTEEAPGETELFQGRSYKSYRGMGSLGAMEKGSKDRYFQDASDADKLVPEGIEGRVPYRGPLANVVHQLAGGLRATMGYVGCATIEDMRKKPSFVKVTGAGQRESHVHDVQITKEPPNYRMG
;
A
#
# COMPACT_ATOMS: atom_id res chain seq x y z
N ASP A 1 -10.62 18.01 -2.75
CA ASP A 1 -10.82 17.18 -1.53
C ASP A 1 -9.53 17.00 -0.74
N VAL A 2 -8.49 16.39 -1.33
CA VAL A 2 -7.20 16.13 -0.66
C VAL A 2 -6.06 16.11 -1.68
N ILE A 3 -4.84 16.50 -1.28
CA ILE A 3 -3.60 16.30 -2.06
C ILE A 3 -2.68 15.32 -1.34
N ILE A 4 -1.97 14.49 -2.11
CA ILE A 4 -0.97 13.57 -1.60
C ILE A 4 0.41 14.03 -2.07
N VAL A 5 1.27 14.41 -1.13
CA VAL A 5 2.70 14.62 -1.38
C VAL A 5 3.36 13.24 -1.29
N ASP A 6 3.59 12.63 -2.46
CA ASP A 6 4.00 11.23 -2.60
C ASP A 6 5.43 11.09 -3.13
N THR A 7 6.34 10.63 -2.28
CA THR A 7 7.76 10.38 -2.61
C THR A 7 8.21 9.00 -2.10
N ALA A 8 9.31 8.48 -2.64
CA ALA A 8 9.97 7.29 -2.09
C ALA A 8 10.48 7.50 -0.65
N HIS A 9 10.84 8.74 -0.28
CA HIS A 9 11.35 9.05 1.06
C HIS A 9 10.72 10.31 1.68
N GLY A 10 9.60 10.10 2.37
CA GLY A 10 8.78 11.16 2.98
C GLY A 10 9.44 11.86 4.18
N HIS A 11 10.52 11.30 4.74
CA HIS A 11 11.28 11.90 5.84
C HIS A 11 12.44 12.79 5.34
N SER A 12 12.37 13.26 4.09
CA SER A 12 13.33 14.21 3.55
C SER A 12 12.88 15.66 3.81
N GLN A 13 13.84 16.56 4.04
CA GLN A 13 13.54 17.96 4.33
C GLN A 13 12.65 18.62 3.25
N GLY A 14 12.93 18.35 1.98
CA GLY A 14 12.17 18.93 0.87
C GLY A 14 10.68 18.53 0.87
N VAL A 15 10.35 17.34 1.38
CA VAL A 15 8.95 16.87 1.51
C VAL A 15 8.27 17.55 2.68
N ILE A 16 8.95 17.62 3.82
CA ILE A 16 8.46 18.32 5.02
C ILE A 16 8.17 19.79 4.67
N ASP A 17 9.10 20.46 4.00
CA ASP A 17 8.95 21.83 3.54
C ASP A 17 7.78 21.98 2.56
N ARG A 18 7.58 20.99 1.67
CA ARG A 18 6.49 21.01 0.70
C ARG A 18 5.13 20.87 1.38
N VAL A 19 5.01 20.00 2.38
CA VAL A 19 3.80 19.86 3.20
C VAL A 19 3.52 21.16 3.94
N ALA A 20 4.51 21.72 4.63
CA ALA A 20 4.37 22.98 5.36
C ALA A 20 3.97 24.14 4.43
N TRP A 21 4.58 24.21 3.24
CA TRP A 21 4.23 25.20 2.22
C TRP A 21 2.78 25.04 1.74
N ALA A 22 2.33 23.81 1.48
CA ALA A 22 0.97 23.53 1.03
C ALA A 22 -0.05 23.97 2.09
N LYS A 23 0.20 23.65 3.37
CA LYS A 23 -0.66 24.04 4.50
C LYS A 23 -0.64 25.55 4.74
N LYS A 24 0.51 26.21 4.59
CA LYS A 24 0.61 27.67 4.70
C LYS A 24 -0.14 28.39 3.57
N THR A 25 0.00 27.90 2.34
CA THR A 25 -0.56 28.55 1.14
C THR A 25 -2.05 28.25 0.98
N PHE A 26 -2.48 27.03 1.34
CA PHE A 26 -3.86 26.57 1.24
C PHE A 26 -4.33 25.99 2.58
N PRO A 27 -4.64 26.83 3.59
CA PRO A 27 -4.90 26.36 4.97
C PRO A 27 -6.06 25.36 5.12
N LYS A 28 -7.05 25.44 4.22
CA LYS A 28 -8.22 24.54 4.21
C LYS A 28 -7.97 23.24 3.44
N LEU A 29 -6.86 23.13 2.71
CA LEU A 29 -6.56 21.95 1.93
C LEU A 29 -6.15 20.81 2.87
N GLN A 30 -6.70 19.62 2.64
CA GLN A 30 -6.24 18.39 3.27
C GLN A 30 -5.00 17.87 2.54
N VAL A 31 -3.94 17.56 3.29
CA VAL A 31 -2.65 17.14 2.77
C VAL A 31 -2.22 15.83 3.42
N ILE A 32 -1.89 14.85 2.59
CA ILE A 32 -1.32 13.57 3.01
C ILE A 32 0.17 13.57 2.68
N GLY A 33 1.02 13.29 3.66
CA GLY A 33 2.47 13.18 3.46
C GLY A 33 2.94 11.73 3.47
N GLY A 34 3.81 11.35 2.53
CA GLY A 34 4.43 10.03 2.54
C GLY A 34 5.41 9.77 1.38
N ASN A 35 6.05 8.60 1.30
CA ASN A 35 5.88 7.47 2.21
C ASN A 35 6.91 7.45 3.35
N ILE A 36 6.47 6.95 4.51
CA ILE A 36 7.30 6.81 5.71
C ILE A 36 7.19 5.40 6.29
N VAL A 37 8.12 5.03 7.19
CA VAL A 37 8.11 3.73 7.90
C VAL A 37 8.53 3.83 9.37
N THR A 38 8.75 5.03 9.91
CA THR A 38 9.19 5.25 11.30
C THR A 38 8.31 6.27 12.02
N GLY A 39 8.27 6.18 13.35
CA GLY A 39 7.55 7.13 14.20
C GLY A 39 8.04 8.57 14.06
N ASP A 40 9.36 8.78 14.07
CA ASP A 40 9.98 10.11 13.91
C ASP A 40 9.55 10.80 12.60
N ALA A 41 9.51 10.03 11.51
CA ALA A 41 9.07 10.55 10.21
C ALA A 41 7.59 10.94 10.22
N ALA A 42 6.76 10.21 10.97
CA ALA A 42 5.35 10.53 11.14
C ALA A 42 5.16 11.83 11.92
N LEU A 43 5.91 11.98 13.02
CA LEU A 43 5.89 13.20 13.83
C LEU A 43 6.42 14.41 13.05
N ALA A 44 7.45 14.25 12.22
CA ALA A 44 7.96 15.33 11.37
C ALA A 44 6.91 15.83 10.36
N LEU A 45 6.17 14.92 9.73
CA LEU A 45 5.10 15.29 8.78
C LEU A 45 3.86 15.86 9.49
N GLU A 46 3.50 15.33 10.67
CA GLU A 46 2.43 15.86 11.51
C GLU A 46 2.74 17.30 11.96
N GLN A 47 3.96 17.55 12.45
CA GLN A 47 4.42 18.89 12.84
C GLN A 47 4.47 19.88 11.66
N ALA A 48 4.75 19.39 10.45
CA ALA A 48 4.66 20.19 9.23
C ALA A 48 3.22 20.52 8.81
N GLY A 49 2.22 19.89 9.44
CA GLY A 49 0.80 20.14 9.24
C GLY A 49 0.09 19.14 8.33
N ALA A 50 0.66 17.96 8.06
CA ALA A 50 -0.04 16.92 7.33
C ALA A 50 -1.32 16.49 8.08
N ASP A 51 -2.43 16.34 7.36
CA ASP A 51 -3.71 15.89 7.91
C ASP A 51 -3.80 14.35 7.96
N ALA A 52 -2.91 13.65 7.25
CA ALA A 52 -2.70 12.21 7.36
C ALA A 52 -1.28 11.83 6.89
N VAL A 53 -0.82 10.64 7.27
CA VAL A 53 0.44 10.08 6.74
C VAL A 53 0.22 8.80 5.94
N LYS A 54 1.06 8.58 4.92
CA LYS A 54 1.08 7.35 4.12
C LYS A 54 2.29 6.49 4.47
N VAL A 55 2.04 5.25 4.89
CA VAL A 55 3.04 4.36 5.49
C VAL A 55 3.35 3.19 4.56
N GLY A 56 4.62 3.05 4.18
CA GLY A 56 5.09 1.88 3.43
C GLY A 56 6.26 2.19 2.50
N VAL A 57 7.41 1.60 2.77
CA VAL A 57 8.60 1.64 1.89
C VAL A 57 9.02 0.22 1.53
N GLY A 58 8.92 -0.09 0.23
CA GLY A 58 9.20 -1.42 -0.33
C GLY A 58 8.18 -2.56 -0.16
N PRO A 59 6.95 -2.41 0.38
CA PRO A 59 6.03 -3.56 0.51
C PRO A 59 5.23 -3.84 -0.79
N GLY A 60 5.25 -2.94 -1.76
CA GLY A 60 4.47 -3.06 -2.99
C GLY A 60 4.88 -4.27 -3.85
N SER A 61 3.92 -4.95 -4.46
CA SER A 61 4.15 -6.19 -5.26
C SER A 61 5.04 -6.02 -6.50
N ILE A 62 5.28 -4.78 -6.89
CA ILE A 62 5.99 -4.30 -8.08
C ILE A 62 7.24 -3.48 -7.70
N CYS A 63 7.50 -3.33 -6.41
CA CYS A 63 8.56 -2.49 -5.88
C CYS A 63 9.80 -3.33 -5.61
N THR A 64 10.97 -2.82 -5.98
CA THR A 64 12.26 -3.46 -5.76
C THR A 64 13.16 -2.65 -4.82
N THR A 65 12.70 -1.54 -4.24
CA THR A 65 13.44 -0.68 -3.29
C THR A 65 14.21 -1.47 -2.23
N ARG A 66 13.58 -2.48 -1.60
CA ARG A 66 14.25 -3.30 -0.57
C ARG A 66 15.41 -4.12 -1.10
N ILE A 67 15.34 -4.53 -2.36
CA ILE A 67 16.36 -5.37 -3.00
C ILE A 67 17.46 -4.50 -3.59
N VAL A 68 17.09 -3.41 -4.27
CA VAL A 68 18.01 -2.54 -5.00
C VAL A 68 18.73 -1.57 -4.06
N ALA A 69 17.99 -0.90 -3.17
CA ALA A 69 18.55 0.07 -2.24
C ALA A 69 18.87 -0.52 -0.85
N GLY A 70 18.37 -1.72 -0.53
CA GLY A 70 18.56 -2.33 0.79
C GLY A 70 17.74 -1.69 1.91
N VAL A 71 16.75 -0.83 1.57
CA VAL A 71 15.99 -0.02 2.54
C VAL A 71 14.53 -0.46 2.61
N GLY A 72 14.00 -0.58 3.82
CA GLY A 72 12.58 -0.79 4.08
C GLY A 72 12.31 -1.41 5.45
N VAL A 73 11.02 -1.47 5.83
CA VAL A 73 10.56 -2.07 7.09
C VAL A 73 9.37 -2.99 6.81
N PRO A 74 9.28 -4.20 7.39
CA PRO A 74 8.09 -5.04 7.28
C PRO A 74 6.80 -4.27 7.61
N GLN A 75 5.79 -4.37 6.73
CA GLN A 75 4.69 -3.39 6.69
C GLN A 75 3.85 -3.34 7.98
N VAL A 76 3.57 -4.50 8.59
CA VAL A 76 2.82 -4.53 9.87
C VAL A 76 3.59 -3.81 10.97
N THR A 77 4.92 -4.00 11.04
CA THR A 77 5.79 -3.30 12.00
C THR A 77 5.81 -1.80 11.71
N ALA A 78 5.97 -1.39 10.44
CA ALA A 78 5.98 0.02 10.07
C ALA A 78 4.67 0.72 10.46
N VAL A 79 3.53 0.09 10.17
CA VAL A 79 2.20 0.58 10.56
C VAL A 79 2.08 0.69 12.08
N SER A 80 2.48 -0.35 12.82
CA SER A 80 2.43 -0.36 14.29
C SER A 80 3.29 0.74 14.92
N MET A 81 4.52 0.93 14.45
CA MET A 81 5.43 1.95 14.96
C MET A 81 4.91 3.37 14.70
N VAL A 82 4.34 3.60 13.51
CA VAL A 82 3.76 4.91 13.16
C VAL A 82 2.48 5.15 13.98
N ALA A 83 1.64 4.14 14.16
CA ALA A 83 0.43 4.24 14.98
C ALA A 83 0.76 4.59 16.44
N GLU A 84 1.75 3.89 17.03
CA GLU A 84 2.22 4.15 18.39
C GLU A 84 2.74 5.58 18.55
N ALA A 85 3.54 6.06 17.59
CA ALA A 85 4.06 7.42 17.63
C ALA A 85 2.97 8.50 17.46
N LEU A 86 2.01 8.28 16.56
CA LEU A 86 0.97 9.28 16.29
C LEU A 86 -0.09 9.36 17.39
N GLN A 87 -0.35 8.28 18.14
CA GLN A 87 -1.35 8.24 19.21
C GLN A 87 -2.71 8.82 18.77
N ASP A 88 -3.20 8.42 17.59
CA ASP A 88 -4.46 8.88 16.98
C ASP A 88 -4.55 10.39 16.66
N ARG A 89 -3.47 11.18 16.76
CA ARG A 89 -3.48 12.63 16.44
C ARG A 89 -3.90 12.92 15.01
N ILE A 90 -3.41 12.12 14.05
CA ILE A 90 -3.82 12.14 12.65
C ILE A 90 -3.94 10.70 12.14
N PRO A 91 -4.83 10.42 11.17
CA PRO A 91 -4.96 9.10 10.57
C PRO A 91 -3.71 8.70 9.76
N LEU A 92 -3.51 7.38 9.64
CA LEU A 92 -2.46 6.82 8.79
C LEU A 92 -3.04 5.82 7.77
N ILE A 93 -2.44 5.81 6.58
CA ILE A 93 -2.79 4.93 5.46
C ILE A 93 -1.71 3.86 5.32
N ALA A 94 -2.08 2.58 5.42
CA ALA A 94 -1.16 1.49 5.08
C ALA A 94 -1.11 1.29 3.55
N ASP A 95 0.03 1.63 2.94
CA ASP A 95 0.23 1.62 1.49
C ASP A 95 1.14 0.48 1.03
N GLY A 96 0.55 -0.45 0.28
CA GLY A 96 1.25 -1.58 -0.34
C GLY A 96 1.29 -2.86 0.49
N GLY A 97 1.56 -3.98 -0.20
CA GLY A 97 1.69 -5.31 0.42
C GLY A 97 0.38 -6.05 0.70
N ILE A 98 -0.78 -5.45 0.44
CA ILE A 98 -2.09 -6.10 0.57
C ILE A 98 -2.30 -7.10 -0.57
N ARG A 99 -2.40 -8.39 -0.24
CA ARG A 99 -2.59 -9.48 -1.23
C ARG A 99 -3.95 -10.14 -1.10
N TYR A 100 -4.46 -10.22 0.12
CA TYR A 100 -5.76 -10.80 0.45
C TYR A 100 -6.56 -9.85 1.33
N SER A 101 -7.88 -10.03 1.39
CA SER A 101 -8.76 -9.24 2.26
C SER A 101 -8.37 -9.33 3.74
N GLY A 102 -7.84 -10.47 4.19
CA GLY A 102 -7.32 -10.62 5.55
C GLY A 102 -6.12 -9.72 5.87
N ASP A 103 -5.32 -9.33 4.86
CA ASP A 103 -4.22 -8.38 5.06
C ASP A 103 -4.74 -6.97 5.38
N ILE A 104 -5.92 -6.60 4.86
CA ILE A 104 -6.61 -5.33 5.21
C ILE A 104 -6.95 -5.33 6.70
N GLY A 105 -7.55 -6.43 7.18
CA GLY A 105 -7.86 -6.60 8.60
C GLY A 105 -6.61 -6.47 9.47
N LYS A 106 -5.51 -7.13 9.10
CA LYS A 106 -4.22 -7.03 9.82
C LYS A 106 -3.66 -5.61 9.80
N ALA A 107 -3.72 -4.90 8.68
CA ALA A 107 -3.24 -3.51 8.61
C ALA A 107 -4.03 -2.58 9.54
N ILE A 108 -5.35 -2.75 9.61
CA ILE A 108 -6.23 -1.96 10.49
C ILE A 108 -5.97 -2.31 11.95
N VAL A 109 -5.86 -3.60 12.31
CA VAL A 109 -5.52 -4.01 13.69
C VAL A 109 -4.14 -3.49 14.11
N ALA A 110 -3.20 -3.38 13.18
CA ALA A 110 -1.89 -2.77 13.45
C ALA A 110 -1.94 -1.24 13.67
N GLY A 111 -3.09 -0.59 13.44
CA GLY A 111 -3.33 0.82 13.77
C GLY A 111 -3.71 1.71 12.58
N ALA A 112 -3.72 1.18 11.34
CA ALA A 112 -4.10 1.95 10.18
C ALA A 112 -5.59 2.34 10.17
N SER A 113 -5.87 3.57 9.74
CA SER A 113 -7.24 4.06 9.55
C SER A 113 -7.83 3.57 8.23
N THR A 114 -6.99 3.50 7.18
CA THR A 114 -7.35 3.02 5.84
C THR A 114 -6.17 2.30 5.18
N VAL A 115 -6.43 1.66 4.04
CA VAL A 115 -5.41 0.98 3.23
C VAL A 115 -5.39 1.56 1.81
N MET A 116 -4.22 1.60 1.19
CA MET A 116 -4.04 1.92 -0.23
C MET A 116 -3.63 0.66 -0.99
N ILE A 117 -4.33 0.38 -2.09
CA ILE A 117 -4.25 -0.89 -2.82
C ILE A 117 -3.93 -0.61 -4.30
N GLY A 118 -2.86 -1.24 -4.79
CA GLY A 118 -2.48 -1.23 -6.20
C GLY A 118 -2.88 -2.51 -6.92
N GLY A 119 -2.07 -3.58 -6.76
CA GLY A 119 -2.16 -4.79 -7.59
C GLY A 119 -3.51 -5.52 -7.63
N LEU A 120 -4.34 -5.42 -6.59
CA LEU A 120 -5.69 -6.00 -6.60
C LEU A 120 -6.68 -5.21 -7.46
N PHE A 121 -6.43 -3.92 -7.68
CA PHE A 121 -7.24 -3.05 -8.55
C PHE A 121 -6.67 -2.93 -9.96
N ALA A 122 -5.37 -3.18 -10.16
CA ALA A 122 -4.73 -3.01 -11.47
C ALA A 122 -5.34 -3.87 -12.60
N GLY A 123 -5.98 -5.00 -12.27
CA GLY A 123 -6.63 -5.88 -13.24
C GLY A 123 -8.09 -5.58 -13.52
N THR A 124 -8.68 -4.53 -12.94
CA THR A 124 -10.12 -4.24 -13.11
C THR A 124 -10.39 -3.51 -14.42
N GLU A 125 -11.66 -3.51 -14.85
CA GLU A 125 -12.11 -2.82 -16.07
C GLU A 125 -11.77 -1.32 -16.02
N GLU A 126 -12.01 -0.69 -14.88
CA GLU A 126 -11.85 0.75 -14.65
C GLU A 126 -10.39 1.17 -14.50
N ALA A 127 -9.47 0.23 -14.26
CA ALA A 127 -8.04 0.54 -14.23
C ALA A 127 -7.56 1.02 -15.61
N PRO A 128 -6.59 1.94 -15.70
CA PRO A 128 -6.03 2.35 -16.98
C PRO A 128 -5.39 1.18 -17.75
N GLY A 129 -5.26 1.35 -19.07
CA GLY A 129 -4.62 0.38 -19.97
C GLY A 129 -5.59 -0.66 -20.55
N GLU A 130 -5.19 -1.23 -21.68
CA GLU A 130 -5.98 -2.21 -22.43
C GLU A 130 -5.84 -3.62 -21.83
N THR A 131 -6.85 -4.45 -22.11
CA THR A 131 -6.78 -5.89 -21.79
C THR A 131 -5.98 -6.61 -22.86
N GLU A 132 -4.95 -7.34 -22.46
CA GLU A 132 -4.13 -8.17 -23.35
C GLU A 132 -4.50 -9.65 -23.21
N LEU A 133 -4.47 -10.39 -24.32
CA LEU A 133 -4.63 -11.84 -24.32
C LEU A 133 -3.25 -12.49 -24.32
N PHE A 134 -2.97 -13.33 -23.33
CA PHE A 134 -1.72 -14.09 -23.24
C PHE A 134 -2.01 -15.53 -22.86
N GLN A 135 -1.57 -16.48 -23.69
CA GLN A 135 -1.79 -17.92 -23.49
C GLN A 135 -3.26 -18.29 -23.19
N GLY A 136 -4.20 -17.64 -23.89
CA GLY A 136 -5.63 -17.91 -23.74
C GLY A 136 -6.27 -17.32 -22.47
N ARG A 137 -5.58 -16.45 -21.73
CA ARG A 137 -6.10 -15.75 -20.56
C ARG A 137 -5.95 -14.23 -20.73
N SER A 138 -6.89 -13.49 -20.15
CA SER A 138 -6.92 -12.03 -20.17
C SER A 138 -6.11 -11.42 -19.03
N TYR A 139 -5.26 -10.45 -19.34
CA TYR A 139 -4.42 -9.71 -18.40
C TYR A 139 -4.51 -8.20 -18.64
N LYS A 140 -4.03 -7.41 -17.68
CA LYS A 140 -3.76 -5.98 -17.85
C LYS A 140 -2.34 -5.66 -17.40
N SER A 141 -1.76 -4.62 -17.99
CA SER A 141 -0.43 -4.14 -17.59
C SER A 141 -0.46 -3.54 -16.18
N TYR A 142 0.57 -3.82 -15.40
CA TYR A 142 0.75 -3.26 -14.06
C TYR A 142 2.24 -3.04 -13.81
N ARG A 143 2.60 -1.81 -13.48
CA ARG A 143 4.01 -1.41 -13.33
C ARG A 143 4.21 -0.52 -12.12
N GLY A 144 5.40 -0.59 -11.56
CA GLY A 144 5.81 0.33 -10.51
C GLY A 144 6.14 1.71 -11.02
N MET A 145 5.85 2.73 -10.22
CA MET A 145 6.23 4.10 -10.53
C MET A 145 7.76 4.25 -10.62
N GLY A 146 8.54 3.35 -10.01
CA GLY A 146 10.00 3.29 -10.14
C GLY A 146 10.50 2.41 -11.28
N SER A 147 9.62 1.95 -12.18
CA SER A 147 10.01 1.22 -13.39
C SER A 147 10.48 2.19 -14.49
N LEU A 148 11.31 1.71 -15.41
CA LEU A 148 11.86 2.54 -16.49
C LEU A 148 10.77 3.24 -17.30
N GLY A 149 9.76 2.51 -17.78
CA GLY A 149 8.70 3.11 -18.59
C GLY A 149 7.76 4.03 -17.81
N ALA A 150 7.72 3.96 -16.48
CA ALA A 150 7.02 4.93 -15.65
C ALA A 150 7.87 6.19 -15.41
N MET A 151 9.17 6.02 -15.14
CA MET A 151 10.09 7.12 -14.91
C MET A 151 10.30 7.96 -16.17
N GLU A 152 10.41 7.34 -17.35
CA GLU A 152 10.45 8.04 -18.65
C GLU A 152 9.22 8.94 -18.87
N LYS A 153 8.09 8.61 -18.25
CA LYS A 153 6.83 9.37 -18.36
C LYS A 153 6.59 10.36 -17.21
N GLY A 154 7.61 10.66 -16.41
CA GLY A 154 7.58 11.75 -15.43
C GLY A 154 7.37 11.35 -13.98
N SER A 155 7.91 10.20 -13.56
CA SER A 155 7.94 9.80 -12.13
C SER A 155 9.36 9.70 -11.55
N LYS A 156 10.33 10.35 -12.21
CA LYS A 156 11.74 10.40 -11.77
C LYS A 156 11.90 11.12 -10.43
N ASP A 157 11.13 12.17 -10.21
CA ASP A 157 11.16 13.05 -9.04
C ASP A 157 10.83 12.31 -7.76
N ARG A 158 9.89 11.39 -7.86
CA ARG A 158 9.51 10.47 -6.79
C ARG A 158 10.70 9.68 -6.24
N TYR A 159 11.72 9.39 -7.06
CA TYR A 159 12.90 8.57 -6.72
C TYR A 159 14.19 9.38 -6.71
N PHE A 160 14.13 10.72 -6.68
CA PHE A 160 15.30 11.61 -6.64
C PHE A 160 16.23 11.46 -7.86
N GLN A 161 15.69 11.06 -9.02
CA GLN A 161 16.44 10.81 -10.26
C GLN A 161 16.12 11.84 -11.36
N ASP A 162 15.68 13.04 -11.00
CA ASP A 162 15.29 14.11 -11.95
C ASP A 162 16.42 14.54 -12.87
N ALA A 163 17.64 14.58 -12.34
CA ALA A 163 18.84 14.98 -13.06
C ALA A 163 19.46 13.85 -13.89
N SER A 164 18.88 12.65 -13.87
CA SER A 164 19.43 11.48 -14.56
C SER A 164 18.86 11.32 -15.96
N ASP A 165 19.76 11.16 -16.93
CA ASP A 165 19.44 10.72 -18.29
C ASP A 165 18.76 9.33 -18.25
N ALA A 166 17.89 9.05 -19.24
CA ALA A 166 17.06 7.84 -19.26
C ALA A 166 17.88 6.54 -19.22
N ASP A 167 19.07 6.54 -19.82
CA ASP A 167 20.01 5.41 -19.89
C ASP A 167 20.77 5.15 -18.56
N LYS A 168 20.73 6.08 -17.61
CA LYS A 168 21.40 5.98 -16.30
C LYS A 168 20.44 5.79 -15.13
N LEU A 169 19.14 5.62 -15.41
CA LEU A 169 18.15 5.40 -14.37
C LEU A 169 18.41 4.07 -13.66
N VAL A 170 18.32 4.09 -12.33
CA VAL A 170 18.37 2.89 -11.47
C VAL A 170 16.95 2.60 -10.99
N PRO A 171 16.22 1.67 -11.64
CA PRO A 171 14.81 1.45 -11.34
C PRO A 171 14.59 0.73 -10.01
N GLU A 172 13.65 1.25 -9.22
CA GLU A 172 13.16 0.67 -7.97
C GLU A 172 11.77 0.03 -8.13
N GLY A 173 11.39 -0.27 -9.37
CA GLY A 173 10.17 -1.02 -9.69
C GLY A 173 10.29 -1.80 -10.98
N ILE A 174 9.39 -2.77 -11.16
CA ILE A 174 9.29 -3.61 -12.35
C ILE A 174 8.02 -3.30 -13.14
N GLU A 175 7.99 -3.78 -14.38
CA GLU A 175 6.80 -3.83 -15.22
C GLU A 175 6.34 -5.28 -15.36
N GLY A 176 5.04 -5.50 -15.25
CA GLY A 176 4.45 -6.82 -15.34
C GLY A 176 3.00 -6.78 -15.81
N ARG A 177 2.36 -7.93 -15.69
CA ARG A 177 0.94 -8.12 -16.01
C ARG A 177 0.22 -8.74 -14.84
N VAL A 178 -1.05 -8.38 -14.64
CA VAL A 178 -1.94 -8.98 -13.65
C VAL A 178 -3.15 -9.59 -14.34
N PRO A 179 -3.71 -10.70 -13.83
CA PRO A 179 -4.92 -11.28 -14.41
C PRO A 179 -6.06 -10.27 -14.41
N TYR A 180 -6.88 -10.27 -15.46
CA TYR A 180 -8.10 -9.49 -15.50
C TYR A 180 -9.07 -9.93 -14.38
N ARG A 181 -9.73 -8.96 -13.74
CA ARG A 181 -10.56 -9.13 -12.54
C ARG A 181 -12.01 -8.71 -12.71
N GLY A 182 -12.41 -8.25 -13.89
CA GLY A 182 -13.76 -7.72 -14.13
C GLY A 182 -13.97 -6.35 -13.46
N PRO A 183 -15.23 -5.98 -13.19
CA PRO A 183 -15.57 -4.69 -12.57
C PRO A 183 -14.99 -4.52 -11.16
N LEU A 184 -14.51 -3.32 -10.84
CA LEU A 184 -13.97 -2.95 -9.53
C LEU A 184 -14.95 -3.24 -8.40
N ALA A 185 -16.24 -3.00 -8.63
CA ALA A 185 -17.30 -3.22 -7.63
C ALA A 185 -17.28 -4.65 -7.06
N ASN A 186 -17.01 -5.66 -7.90
CA ASN A 186 -16.94 -7.05 -7.47
C ASN A 186 -15.72 -7.32 -6.58
N VAL A 187 -14.57 -6.71 -6.93
CA VAL A 187 -13.35 -6.81 -6.12
C VAL A 187 -13.57 -6.15 -4.76
N VAL A 188 -14.11 -4.93 -4.74
CA VAL A 188 -14.41 -4.19 -3.49
C VAL A 188 -15.40 -4.96 -2.62
N HIS A 189 -16.44 -5.56 -3.21
CA HIS A 189 -17.39 -6.38 -2.47
C HIS A 189 -16.71 -7.54 -1.73
N GLN A 190 -15.81 -8.27 -2.40
CA GLN A 190 -15.05 -9.38 -1.77
C GLN A 190 -14.08 -8.89 -0.68
N LEU A 191 -13.40 -7.76 -0.90
CA LEU A 191 -12.50 -7.17 0.08
C LEU A 191 -13.25 -6.71 1.34
N ALA A 192 -14.37 -5.99 1.15
CA ALA A 192 -15.22 -5.54 2.24
C ALA A 192 -15.86 -6.71 2.99
N GLY A 193 -16.29 -7.76 2.28
CA GLY A 193 -16.79 -8.99 2.89
C GLY A 193 -15.75 -9.66 3.80
N GLY A 194 -14.51 -9.76 3.35
CA GLY A 194 -13.41 -10.31 4.17
C GLY A 194 -13.07 -9.45 5.39
N LEU A 195 -13.13 -8.11 5.27
CA LEU A 195 -12.95 -7.21 6.40
C LEU A 195 -14.09 -7.36 7.42
N ARG A 196 -15.35 -7.43 6.98
CA ARG A 196 -16.52 -7.68 7.85
C ARG A 196 -16.41 -9.03 8.56
N ALA A 197 -15.95 -10.07 7.86
CA ALA A 197 -15.68 -11.37 8.49
C ALA A 197 -14.60 -11.24 9.58
N THR A 198 -13.51 -10.53 9.30
CA THR A 198 -12.45 -10.25 10.30
C THR A 198 -13.04 -9.55 11.52
N MET A 199 -13.82 -8.48 11.33
CA MET A 199 -14.51 -7.74 12.39
C MET A 199 -15.38 -8.65 13.26
N GLY A 200 -16.13 -9.57 12.63
CA GLY A 200 -16.96 -10.55 13.33
C GLY A 200 -16.13 -11.48 14.22
N TYR A 201 -15.02 -12.04 13.71
CA TYR A 201 -14.15 -12.92 14.49
C TYR A 201 -13.46 -12.22 15.67
N VAL A 202 -13.08 -10.95 15.51
CA VAL A 202 -12.44 -10.18 16.60
C VAL A 202 -13.43 -9.39 17.46
N GLY A 203 -14.74 -9.58 17.26
CA GLY A 203 -15.79 -8.95 18.07
C GLY A 203 -15.80 -7.41 18.02
N CYS A 204 -15.44 -6.81 16.88
CA CYS A 204 -15.34 -5.35 16.73
C CYS A 204 -16.50 -4.79 15.90
N ALA A 205 -17.24 -3.82 16.44
CA ALA A 205 -18.37 -3.20 15.75
C ALA A 205 -17.92 -2.10 14.78
N THR A 206 -16.76 -1.47 15.04
CA THR A 206 -16.24 -0.34 14.28
C THR A 206 -14.78 -0.54 13.90
N ILE A 207 -14.29 0.26 12.94
CA ILE A 207 -12.86 0.31 12.60
C ILE A 207 -12.02 0.79 13.78
N GLU A 208 -12.54 1.74 14.57
CA GLU A 208 -11.87 2.21 15.79
C GLU A 208 -11.71 1.09 16.83
N ASP A 209 -12.71 0.22 16.98
CA ASP A 209 -12.58 -0.97 17.83
C ASP A 209 -11.47 -1.89 17.33
N MET A 210 -11.40 -2.12 16.02
CA MET A 210 -10.36 -2.98 15.43
C MET A 210 -8.95 -2.44 15.67
N ARG A 211 -8.76 -1.12 15.70
CA ARG A 211 -7.44 -0.49 15.93
C ARG A 211 -6.98 -0.61 17.39
N LYS A 212 -7.87 -0.95 18.34
CA LYS A 212 -7.62 -0.82 19.79
C LYS A 212 -7.77 -2.11 20.59
N LYS A 213 -8.64 -3.02 20.17
CA LYS A 213 -9.04 -4.20 20.96
C LYS A 213 -8.32 -5.50 20.60
N PRO A 214 -8.17 -5.87 19.31
CA PRO A 214 -7.63 -7.18 18.95
C PRO A 214 -6.12 -7.28 19.19
N SER A 215 -5.65 -8.50 19.41
CA SER A 215 -4.23 -8.82 19.59
C SER A 215 -3.73 -9.76 18.50
N PHE A 216 -2.45 -9.66 18.16
CA PHE A 216 -1.78 -10.58 17.24
C PHE A 216 -1.14 -11.77 17.97
N VAL A 217 -1.04 -12.88 17.25
CA VAL A 217 -0.12 -13.98 17.58
C VAL A 217 0.87 -14.14 16.43
N LYS A 218 2.16 -14.24 16.75
CA LYS A 218 3.21 -14.46 15.75
C LYS A 218 3.23 -15.93 15.35
N VAL A 219 3.18 -16.18 14.04
CA VAL A 219 3.27 -17.53 13.47
C VAL A 219 4.62 -17.76 12.79
N THR A 220 5.03 -19.02 12.71
CA THR A 220 6.20 -19.44 11.92
C THR A 220 5.82 -19.59 10.44
N GLY A 221 6.80 -19.85 9.56
CA GLY A 221 6.51 -20.18 8.16
C GLY A 221 5.64 -21.44 8.00
N ALA A 222 5.70 -22.38 8.95
CA ALA A 222 4.81 -23.54 8.96
C ALA A 222 3.36 -23.13 9.25
N GLY A 223 3.13 -22.25 10.23
CA GLY A 223 1.80 -21.71 10.51
C GLY A 223 1.23 -20.89 9.34
N GLN A 224 2.08 -20.18 8.59
CA GLN A 224 1.63 -19.51 7.36
C GLN A 224 1.19 -20.52 6.29
N ARG A 225 1.88 -21.64 6.13
CA ARG A 225 1.45 -22.71 5.20
C ARG A 225 0.15 -23.37 5.66
N GLU A 226 0.03 -23.64 6.96
CA GLU A 226 -1.21 -24.15 7.58
C GLU A 226 -2.40 -23.19 7.35
N SER A 227 -2.15 -21.88 7.37
CA SER A 227 -3.21 -20.88 7.14
C SER A 227 -3.76 -20.86 5.70
N HIS A 228 -3.00 -21.37 4.73
CA HIS A 228 -3.43 -21.47 3.34
C HIS A 228 -4.10 -22.82 3.07
N VAL A 229 -4.80 -22.96 1.93
CA VAL A 229 -5.26 -24.29 1.49
C VAL A 229 -4.05 -25.19 1.31
N HIS A 230 -4.01 -26.32 2.01
CA HIS A 230 -2.97 -27.34 1.93
C HIS A 230 -3.60 -28.74 1.86
N ASP A 231 -2.86 -29.70 1.28
CA ASP A 231 -3.24 -31.12 1.17
C ASP A 231 -4.53 -31.42 0.38
N VAL A 232 -4.97 -30.49 -0.50
CA VAL A 232 -6.12 -30.68 -1.41
C VAL A 232 -5.84 -30.06 -2.78
N GLN A 233 -6.44 -30.62 -3.83
CA GLN A 233 -6.45 -30.00 -5.17
C GLN A 233 -7.65 -29.06 -5.33
N ILE A 234 -7.39 -27.78 -5.61
CA ILE A 234 -8.45 -26.81 -5.91
C ILE A 234 -9.00 -27.10 -7.31
N THR A 235 -10.30 -27.41 -7.40
CA THR A 235 -10.99 -27.68 -8.67
C THR A 235 -11.73 -26.48 -9.23
N LYS A 236 -12.03 -25.48 -8.38
CA LYS A 236 -12.69 -24.22 -8.76
C LYS A 236 -12.11 -23.07 -7.95
N GLU A 237 -11.67 -22.02 -8.63
CA GLU A 237 -11.14 -20.83 -7.95
C GLU A 237 -12.27 -20.01 -7.31
N PRO A 238 -12.19 -19.74 -6.00
CA PRO A 238 -13.08 -18.78 -5.36
C PRO A 238 -12.66 -17.34 -5.72
N PRO A 239 -13.61 -16.38 -5.71
CA PRO A 239 -13.35 -14.99 -6.15
C PRO A 239 -12.40 -14.20 -5.22
N ASN A 240 -12.21 -14.66 -3.97
CA ASN A 240 -11.43 -13.99 -2.93
C ASN A 240 -10.11 -14.70 -2.60
N TYR A 241 -9.78 -15.82 -3.25
CA TYR A 241 -8.57 -16.58 -2.95
C TYR A 241 -7.95 -17.16 -4.23
N ARG A 242 -6.74 -16.69 -4.52
CA ARG A 242 -5.85 -17.23 -5.56
C ARG A 242 -4.49 -17.49 -4.93
N MET A 243 -3.95 -18.69 -5.13
CA MET A 243 -2.53 -18.93 -4.84
C MET A 243 -1.71 -18.25 -5.93
N GLY A 244 -0.74 -17.43 -5.49
CA GLY A 244 0.25 -16.81 -6.37
C GLY A 244 1.38 -17.76 -6.68
#